data_AF-A0A6C0EEF1-F1
#
_entry.id   AF-A0A6C0EEF1-F1
#
_cell.length_a   1.000
_cell.length_b   1.000
_cell.length_c   1.000
_cell.angle_alpha   90.00
_cell.angle_beta   90.00
_cell.angle_gamma   90.00
#
_symmetry.space_group_name_H-M   'P 1'
#
loop_
_entity.id
_entity.type
_entity.pdbx_description
1 polymer ?
#
loop_
_entity_poly.entity_id
_entity_poly.type
_entity_poly.pdbx_seq_one_letter_code
_entity_poly.pdbx_strand_id
1 'polypeptide(L)'
;MFNILVLQIEDRSDNNFLNENMQLNNEICNENNIQYKFLYKSQDNVPPYWGKVFEIDRIISDKSNSNIDYVFWIDSDAFFLHFHKNRLIDFLNKYSNYSMIITKDPPPWNMNFNAGVFIVKNDSYSREIFSYWKSLYNPNNWRMEGNKWKTDKPYAGDDYEQGAFVTNILSNNQYSAYIKTVPYYILNNNSCTENTNETIVTHLAGRIKDPIKIATCKNVLYNQNYGIIYFIICLFLLLLIVLLCYCYSKKMKKYIHKLYVFYKKNA
;
A
#
# COMPACT_ATOMS: atom_id res chain seq x y z
N MET A 1 -15.53 15.72 1.66
CA MET A 1 -14.33 14.94 1.28
C MET A 1 -13.76 14.38 2.57
N PHE A 2 -13.39 13.10 2.62
CA PHE A 2 -12.89 12.50 3.86
C PHE A 2 -11.45 12.95 4.15
N ASN A 3 -11.18 13.25 5.42
CA ASN A 3 -9.86 13.41 5.99
C ASN A 3 -9.33 12.04 6.40
N ILE A 4 -8.38 11.52 5.65
CA ILE A 4 -7.83 10.18 5.82
C ILE A 4 -6.42 10.29 6.39
N LEU A 5 -6.14 9.49 7.42
CA LEU A 5 -4.80 9.28 7.97
C LEU A 5 -4.32 7.87 7.64
N VAL A 6 -3.25 7.73 6.86
CA VAL A 6 -2.52 6.48 6.71
C VAL A 6 -1.50 6.35 7.83
N LEU A 7 -1.50 5.20 8.52
CA LEU A 7 -0.61 4.90 9.64
C LEU A 7 0.24 3.67 9.32
N GLN A 8 1.56 3.78 9.49
CA GLN A 8 2.51 2.66 9.42
C GLN A 8 3.46 2.68 10.62
N ILE A 9 3.85 1.50 11.12
CA ILE A 9 4.84 1.33 12.18
C ILE A 9 5.93 0.36 11.69
N GLU A 10 7.20 0.72 11.80
CA GLU A 10 8.34 -0.15 11.43
C GLU A 10 9.61 0.20 12.21
N ASP A 11 10.20 -0.78 12.88
CA ASP A 11 11.44 -0.64 13.66
C ASP A 11 12.68 -1.26 12.97
N ARG A 12 12.49 -1.99 11.85
CA ARG A 12 13.57 -2.63 11.06
C ARG A 12 14.15 -1.67 10.02
N SER A 13 14.98 -0.73 10.49
CA SER A 13 15.59 0.29 9.64
C SER A 13 16.57 -0.24 8.58
N ASP A 14 17.10 -1.45 8.74
CA ASP A 14 18.07 -2.09 7.84
C ASP A 14 17.42 -2.78 6.62
N ASN A 15 16.09 -2.77 6.52
CA ASN A 15 15.37 -3.42 5.44
C ASN A 15 14.98 -2.44 4.32
N ASN A 16 15.83 -2.34 3.30
CA ASN A 16 15.60 -1.46 2.14
C ASN A 16 14.23 -1.68 1.48
N PHE A 17 13.75 -2.93 1.37
CA PHE A 17 12.46 -3.20 0.74
C PHE A 17 11.28 -2.61 1.52
N LEU A 18 11.28 -2.73 2.86
CA LEU A 18 10.22 -2.15 3.69
C LEU A 18 10.27 -0.63 3.68
N ASN A 19 11.48 -0.06 3.75
CA ASN A 19 11.69 1.38 3.68
C ASN A 19 11.19 1.97 2.34
N GLU A 20 11.49 1.30 1.22
CA GLU A 20 11.02 1.70 -0.11
C GLU A 20 9.48 1.69 -0.21
N ASN A 21 8.81 0.67 0.34
CA ASN A 21 7.34 0.62 0.34
C ASN A 21 6.71 1.75 1.15
N MET A 22 7.25 2.01 2.35
CA MET A 22 6.77 3.10 3.20
C MET A 22 7.01 4.47 2.57
N GLN A 23 8.16 4.64 1.90
CA GLN A 23 8.44 5.86 1.14
C GLN A 23 7.43 6.03 -0.01
N LEU A 24 7.17 4.98 -0.78
CA LEU A 24 6.17 5.00 -1.85
C LEU A 24 4.77 5.38 -1.31
N ASN A 25 4.35 4.78 -0.19
CA ASN A 25 3.07 5.11 0.42
C ASN A 25 3.00 6.58 0.86
N ASN A 26 4.08 7.11 1.45
CA ASN A 26 4.18 8.52 1.82
C ASN A 26 4.08 9.45 0.60
N GLU A 27 4.80 9.14 -0.48
CA GLU A 27 4.74 9.88 -1.74
C GLU A 27 3.32 9.91 -2.31
N ILE A 28 2.67 8.75 -2.41
CA ILE A 28 1.28 8.62 -2.85
C ILE A 28 0.34 9.43 -1.96
N CYS A 29 0.51 9.38 -0.63
CA CYS A 29 -0.32 10.15 0.29
C CYS A 29 -0.16 11.66 0.08
N ASN A 30 1.08 12.15 -0.05
CA ASN A 30 1.38 13.56 -0.25
C ASN A 30 0.79 14.08 -1.56
N GLU A 31 0.97 13.34 -2.66
CA GLU A 31 0.40 13.69 -3.98
C GLU A 31 -1.14 13.77 -3.96
N ASN A 32 -1.77 13.02 -3.07
CA ASN A 32 -3.23 12.92 -2.97
C ASN A 32 -3.82 13.72 -1.80
N ASN A 33 -3.04 14.54 -1.09
CA ASN A 33 -3.50 15.25 0.11
C ASN A 33 -4.18 14.30 1.12
N ILE A 34 -3.52 13.18 1.42
CA ILE A 34 -3.87 12.23 2.47
C ILE A 34 -2.82 12.37 3.57
N GLN A 35 -3.23 12.43 4.82
CA GLN A 35 -2.29 12.53 5.93
C GLN A 35 -1.52 11.21 6.04
N TYR A 36 -0.21 11.27 6.22
CA TYR A 36 0.64 10.11 6.42
C TYR A 36 1.38 10.25 7.75
N LYS A 37 1.29 9.23 8.60
CA LYS A 37 2.01 9.15 9.87
C LYS A 37 2.81 7.88 9.94
N PHE A 38 4.13 8.05 9.96
CA PHE A 38 5.08 6.99 10.25
C PHE A 38 5.49 7.04 11.72
N LEU A 39 5.54 5.87 12.35
CA LEU A 39 6.12 5.70 13.67
C LEU A 39 7.21 4.64 13.60
N TYR A 40 8.37 4.93 14.20
CA TYR A 40 9.42 3.91 14.31
C TYR A 40 8.99 2.75 15.24
N LYS A 41 8.22 3.06 16.28
CA LYS A 41 7.66 2.06 17.21
C LYS A 41 6.39 2.60 17.86
N SER A 42 5.60 1.70 18.44
CA SER A 42 4.50 2.07 19.34
C SER A 42 5.03 2.89 20.52
N GLN A 43 4.21 3.81 21.02
CA GLN A 43 4.46 4.55 22.26
C GLN A 43 4.24 3.66 23.49
N ASP A 44 3.48 2.57 23.33
CA ASP A 44 3.26 1.57 24.37
C ASP A 44 4.32 0.47 24.31
N ASN A 45 4.69 -0.06 25.48
CA ASN A 45 5.63 -1.17 25.60
C ASN A 45 4.92 -2.51 25.30
N VAL A 46 4.60 -2.71 24.03
CA VAL A 46 3.91 -3.89 23.51
C VAL A 46 4.66 -4.49 22.33
N PRO A 47 4.44 -5.78 22.01
CA PRO A 47 4.97 -6.39 20.80
C PRO A 47 4.56 -5.60 19.53
N PRO A 48 5.38 -5.58 18.47
CA PRO A 48 5.08 -4.86 17.23
C PRO A 48 3.70 -5.17 16.64
N TYR A 49 3.27 -6.43 16.76
CA TYR A 49 1.94 -6.92 16.36
C TYR A 49 0.79 -6.13 17.01
N TRP A 50 0.88 -5.85 18.31
CA TRP A 50 -0.12 -5.12 19.08
C TRP A 50 0.01 -3.60 18.95
N GLY A 51 1.19 -3.09 18.56
CA GLY A 51 1.45 -1.66 18.46
C GLY A 51 0.41 -0.89 17.64
N LYS A 52 -0.04 -1.47 16.52
CA LYS A 52 -1.08 -0.89 15.66
C LYS A 52 -2.42 -0.67 16.38
N VAL A 53 -2.83 -1.61 17.23
CA VAL A 53 -4.09 -1.54 17.98
C VAL A 53 -4.04 -0.38 18.97
N PHE A 54 -2.94 -0.29 19.71
CA PHE A 54 -2.73 0.77 20.71
C PHE A 54 -2.62 2.16 20.09
N GLU A 55 -1.89 2.29 18.98
CA GLU A 55 -1.72 3.59 18.32
C GLU A 55 -3.02 4.06 17.64
N ILE A 56 -3.78 3.16 17.03
CA ILE A 56 -5.08 3.53 16.43
C ILE A 56 -6.07 3.93 17.53
N ASP A 57 -6.18 3.16 18.62
CA ASP A 57 -7.00 3.51 19.81
C ASP A 57 -6.67 4.92 20.31
N ARG A 58 -5.38 5.23 20.45
CA ARG A 58 -4.89 6.56 20.86
C ARG A 58 -5.31 7.64 19.87
N ILE A 59 -5.15 7.41 18.57
CA ILE A 59 -5.51 8.39 17.52
C ILE A 59 -7.01 8.67 17.53
N ILE A 60 -7.85 7.63 17.51
CA ILE A 60 -9.31 7.79 17.44
C ILE A 60 -9.90 8.24 18.77
N SER A 61 -9.24 8.05 19.91
CA SER A 61 -9.72 8.53 21.22
C SER A 61 -9.31 9.97 21.52
N ASP A 62 -8.30 10.51 20.85
CA ASP A 62 -7.82 11.88 21.08
C ASP A 62 -8.73 12.92 20.39
N LYS A 63 -9.29 13.84 21.19
CA LYS A 63 -10.18 14.91 20.72
C LYS A 63 -9.49 15.86 19.73
N SER A 64 -8.17 15.99 19.78
CA SER A 64 -7.41 16.80 18.83
C SER A 64 -7.42 16.22 17.41
N ASN A 65 -7.72 14.92 17.26
CA ASN A 65 -7.87 14.22 15.99
C ASN A 65 -9.34 14.10 15.53
N SER A 66 -10.24 14.92 16.07
CA SER A 66 -11.67 14.91 15.71
C SER A 66 -11.95 15.27 14.24
N ASN A 67 -10.97 15.85 13.53
CA ASN A 67 -11.04 16.13 12.11
C ASN A 67 -10.68 14.91 11.23
N ILE A 68 -10.12 13.83 11.77
CA ILE A 68 -9.80 12.62 11.02
C ILE A 68 -11.09 11.79 10.87
N ASP A 69 -11.52 11.51 9.64
CA ASP A 69 -12.69 10.68 9.35
C ASP A 69 -12.33 9.20 9.35
N TYR A 70 -11.16 8.85 8.82
CA TYR A 70 -10.69 7.47 8.73
C TYR A 70 -9.21 7.34 9.05
N VAL A 71 -8.85 6.28 9.78
CA VAL A 71 -7.48 5.78 9.92
C VAL A 71 -7.32 4.55 9.05
N PHE A 72 -6.35 4.56 8.15
CA PHE A 72 -6.02 3.47 7.24
C PHE A 72 -4.70 2.84 7.69
N TRP A 73 -4.78 1.66 8.29
CA TRP A 73 -3.61 0.88 8.69
C TRP A 73 -3.03 0.10 7.51
N ILE A 74 -1.71 0.15 7.35
CA ILE A 74 -0.97 -0.60 6.34
C ILE A 74 0.36 -1.10 6.94
N ASP A 75 0.59 -2.41 6.97
CA ASP A 75 1.89 -2.99 7.34
C ASP A 75 3.00 -2.52 6.37
N SER A 76 4.27 -2.53 6.81
CA SER A 76 5.40 -2.02 6.03
C SER A 76 5.75 -2.83 4.77
N ASP A 77 5.24 -4.05 4.67
CA ASP A 77 5.30 -4.92 3.50
C ASP A 77 4.04 -4.83 2.61
N ALA A 78 3.18 -3.85 2.87
CA ALA A 78 2.04 -3.49 2.05
C ALA A 78 2.18 -2.08 1.46
N PHE A 79 1.65 -1.91 0.25
CA PHE A 79 1.73 -0.65 -0.48
C PHE A 79 0.54 -0.44 -1.40
N PHE A 80 0.26 0.82 -1.70
CA PHE A 80 -0.78 1.16 -2.68
C PHE A 80 -0.35 0.76 -4.10
N LEU A 81 -1.25 0.13 -4.85
CA LEU A 81 -1.02 -0.26 -6.24
C LEU A 81 -2.03 0.45 -7.14
N HIS A 82 -1.56 1.13 -8.20
CA HIS A 82 -2.44 1.88 -9.13
C HIS A 82 -3.40 2.84 -8.40
N PHE A 83 -2.87 3.60 -7.43
CA PHE A 83 -3.68 4.40 -6.53
C PHE A 83 -4.38 5.56 -7.23
N HIS A 84 -5.67 5.71 -6.96
CA HIS A 84 -6.44 6.89 -7.33
C HIS A 84 -7.30 7.33 -6.14
N LYS A 85 -7.11 8.57 -5.65
CA LYS A 85 -7.86 9.08 -4.49
C LYS A 85 -9.38 8.91 -4.63
N ASN A 86 -9.93 9.23 -5.80
CA ASN A 86 -11.39 9.13 -6.01
C ASN A 86 -11.89 7.70 -5.85
N ARG A 87 -11.12 6.67 -6.27
CA ARG A 87 -11.48 5.27 -6.04
C ARG A 87 -11.51 4.92 -4.54
N LEU A 88 -10.56 5.43 -3.76
CA LEU A 88 -10.59 5.28 -2.30
C LEU A 88 -11.81 6.00 -1.69
N ILE A 89 -12.12 7.22 -2.13
CA ILE A 89 -13.28 7.97 -1.64
C ILE A 89 -14.61 7.25 -1.98
N ASP A 90 -14.76 6.77 -3.20
CA ASP A 90 -15.94 6.01 -3.63
C ASP A 90 -16.07 4.70 -2.83
N PHE A 91 -14.96 4.03 -2.58
CA PHE A 91 -14.90 2.84 -1.72
C PHE A 91 -15.35 3.15 -0.29
N LEU A 92 -14.86 4.25 0.31
CA LEU A 92 -15.27 4.68 1.65
C LEU A 92 -16.73 5.12 1.70
N ASN A 93 -17.23 5.81 0.67
CA ASN A 93 -18.65 6.17 0.56
C ASN A 93 -19.54 4.92 0.53
N LYS A 94 -19.16 3.92 -0.29
CA LYS A 94 -19.89 2.64 -0.43
C LYS A 94 -20.04 1.89 0.90
N TYR A 95 -19.05 2.00 1.79
CA TYR A 95 -19.02 1.29 3.07
C TYR A 95 -19.11 2.23 4.29
N SER A 96 -19.61 3.45 4.11
CA SER A 96 -19.66 4.49 5.13
C SER A 96 -20.53 4.17 6.36
N ASN A 97 -21.43 3.19 6.24
CA ASN A 97 -22.26 2.69 7.34
C ASN A 97 -21.51 1.76 8.31
N TYR A 98 -20.29 1.33 7.96
CA TYR A 98 -19.47 0.44 8.78
C TYR A 98 -18.39 1.25 9.50
N SER A 99 -18.10 0.84 10.73
CA SER A 99 -17.06 1.47 11.57
C SER A 99 -15.68 0.92 11.23
N MET A 100 -15.61 -0.31 10.71
CA MET A 100 -14.35 -0.92 10.28
C MET A 100 -14.53 -1.68 8.97
N ILE A 101 -13.52 -1.61 8.09
CA ILE A 101 -13.47 -2.35 6.84
C ILE A 101 -12.22 -3.22 6.85
N ILE A 102 -12.41 -4.52 6.66
CA ILE A 102 -11.37 -5.54 6.79
C ILE A 102 -11.35 -6.45 5.57
N THR A 103 -10.29 -7.26 5.48
CA THR A 103 -10.22 -8.39 4.54
C THR A 103 -9.93 -9.68 5.27
N LYS A 104 -10.25 -10.80 4.63
CA LYS A 104 -9.72 -12.11 5.01
C LYS A 104 -8.27 -12.24 4.55
N ASP A 105 -7.60 -13.27 5.05
CA ASP A 105 -6.33 -13.69 4.49
C ASP A 105 -6.47 -14.10 3.00
N PRO A 106 -5.48 -13.79 2.14
CA PRO A 106 -5.37 -14.38 0.82
C PRO A 106 -4.86 -15.81 0.93
N PRO A 107 -5.11 -16.67 -0.09
CA PRO A 107 -4.46 -17.97 -0.17
C PRO A 107 -2.92 -17.87 -0.08
N PRO A 108 -2.23 -18.84 0.54
CA PRO A 108 -2.76 -20.10 1.08
C PRO A 108 -3.31 -20.00 2.52
N TRP A 109 -3.28 -18.81 3.14
CA TRP A 109 -3.87 -18.62 4.47
C TRP A 109 -5.39 -18.48 4.38
N ASN A 110 -6.08 -18.68 5.49
CA ASN A 110 -7.55 -18.78 5.51
C ASN A 110 -8.21 -18.16 6.75
N MET A 111 -7.53 -17.27 7.47
CA MET A 111 -8.19 -16.58 8.60
C MET A 111 -9.25 -15.61 8.09
N ASN A 112 -10.30 -15.43 8.90
CA ASN A 112 -11.40 -14.51 8.59
C ASN A 112 -11.02 -13.02 8.68
N PHE A 113 -9.78 -12.72 9.10
CA PHE A 113 -9.23 -11.39 9.18
C PHE A 113 -7.73 -11.43 8.94
N ASN A 114 -7.23 -10.47 8.14
CA ASN A 114 -5.82 -10.14 8.06
C ASN A 114 -5.57 -8.77 8.72
N ALA A 115 -4.69 -8.73 9.72
CA ALA A 115 -4.37 -7.53 10.48
C ALA A 115 -3.32 -6.62 9.81
N GLY A 116 -2.86 -6.98 8.60
CA GLY A 116 -1.86 -6.20 7.88
C GLY A 116 -2.43 -4.98 7.17
N VAL A 117 -3.69 -5.01 6.76
CA VAL A 117 -4.35 -3.87 6.10
C VAL A 117 -5.83 -3.81 6.47
N PHE A 118 -6.26 -2.67 7.03
CA PHE A 118 -7.67 -2.40 7.34
C PHE A 118 -7.93 -0.90 7.47
N ILE A 119 -9.20 -0.51 7.42
CA ILE A 119 -9.64 0.88 7.54
C ILE A 119 -10.59 1.00 8.74
N VAL A 120 -10.41 2.06 9.53
CA VAL A 120 -11.19 2.36 10.72
C VAL A 120 -11.81 3.74 10.57
N LYS A 121 -13.12 3.84 10.68
CA LYS A 121 -13.85 5.11 10.75
C LYS A 121 -13.70 5.70 12.14
N ASN A 122 -13.50 7.01 12.27
CA ASN A 122 -13.38 7.66 13.58
C ASN A 122 -14.76 7.96 14.20
N ASP A 123 -15.49 6.92 14.57
CA ASP A 123 -16.81 7.02 15.22
C ASP A 123 -16.81 6.41 16.64
N SER A 124 -17.97 6.33 17.28
CA SER A 124 -18.10 5.75 18.62
C SER A 124 -17.87 4.24 18.64
N TYR A 125 -18.37 3.53 17.63
CA TYR A 125 -18.26 2.06 17.58
C TYR A 125 -16.84 1.59 17.32
N SER A 126 -16.06 2.30 16.49
CA SER A 126 -14.63 2.03 16.35
C SER A 126 -13.88 2.21 17.66
N ARG A 127 -14.21 3.23 18.46
CA ARG A 127 -13.61 3.43 19.79
C ARG A 127 -13.95 2.28 20.73
N GLU A 128 -15.19 1.79 20.73
CA GLU A 128 -15.59 0.61 21.49
C GLU A 128 -14.84 -0.65 21.04
N ILE A 129 -14.76 -0.89 19.73
CA ILE A 129 -14.05 -2.04 19.14
C ILE A 129 -12.57 -2.01 19.55
N PHE A 130 -11.88 -0.88 19.40
CA PHE A 130 -10.45 -0.78 19.71
C PHE A 130 -10.17 -0.79 21.21
N SER A 131 -11.03 -0.20 22.03
CA SER A 131 -10.94 -0.29 23.48
C SER A 131 -11.06 -1.75 23.95
N TYR A 132 -12.03 -2.50 23.40
CA TYR A 132 -12.17 -3.92 23.68
C TYR A 132 -10.99 -4.72 23.13
N TRP A 133 -10.57 -4.50 21.88
CA TRP A 133 -9.44 -5.21 21.28
C TRP A 133 -8.18 -5.06 22.10
N LYS A 134 -7.86 -3.83 22.50
CA LYS A 134 -6.74 -3.51 23.38
C LYS A 134 -6.84 -4.21 24.74
N SER A 135 -8.04 -4.37 25.29
CA SER A 135 -8.25 -5.09 26.56
C SER A 135 -7.95 -6.59 26.48
N LEU A 136 -7.90 -7.17 25.27
CA LEU A 136 -7.55 -8.58 25.05
C LEU A 136 -6.03 -8.84 25.12
N TYR A 137 -5.21 -7.78 25.06
CA TYR A 137 -3.76 -7.94 25.18
C TYR A 137 -3.37 -8.41 26.58
N ASN A 138 -2.73 -9.58 26.65
CA ASN A 138 -2.19 -10.12 27.90
C ASN A 138 -0.65 -9.99 27.94
N PRO A 139 -0.09 -9.03 28.70
CA PRO A 139 1.36 -8.81 28.74
C PRO A 139 2.13 -10.01 29.31
N ASN A 140 1.51 -10.88 30.11
CA ASN A 140 2.19 -12.04 30.71
C ASN A 140 2.53 -13.13 29.69
N ASN A 141 1.90 -13.10 28.50
CA ASN A 141 2.18 -14.06 27.43
C ASN A 141 3.36 -13.62 26.55
N TRP A 142 3.96 -12.46 26.83
CA TRP A 142 5.02 -11.87 26.03
C TRP A 142 6.26 -11.61 26.88
N ARG A 143 7.42 -11.91 26.31
CA ARG A 143 8.72 -11.66 26.95
C ARG A 143 9.72 -11.10 25.95
N MET A 144 10.64 -10.29 26.45
CA MET A 144 11.76 -9.77 25.67
C MET A 144 12.96 -10.70 25.79
N GLU A 145 13.43 -11.23 24.66
CA GLU A 145 14.64 -12.04 24.58
C GLU A 145 15.52 -11.53 23.43
N GLY A 146 16.72 -11.06 23.73
CA GLY A 146 17.66 -10.57 22.72
C GLY A 146 17.09 -9.42 21.87
N ASN A 147 16.43 -8.45 22.52
CA ASN A 147 15.74 -7.32 21.89
C ASN A 147 14.58 -7.71 20.96
N LYS A 148 14.07 -8.93 21.06
CA LYS A 148 12.90 -9.39 20.30
C LYS A 148 11.80 -9.83 21.24
N TRP A 149 10.58 -9.42 20.93
CA TRP A 149 9.40 -9.96 21.57
C TRP A 149 9.20 -11.42 21.17
N LYS A 150 8.99 -12.27 22.18
CA LYS A 150 8.71 -13.69 22.01
C LYS A 150 7.49 -14.09 22.83
N THR A 151 6.84 -15.14 22.37
CA THR A 151 5.75 -15.82 23.05
C THR A 151 5.80 -17.31 22.68
N ASP A 152 5.31 -18.18 23.55
CA ASP A 152 5.16 -19.62 23.26
C ASP A 152 3.78 -19.94 22.66
N LYS A 153 2.98 -18.89 22.41
CA LYS A 153 1.62 -18.99 21.89
C LYS A 153 1.64 -19.17 20.36
N PRO A 154 0.59 -19.80 19.78
CA PRO A 154 0.50 -19.96 18.34
C PRO A 154 0.57 -18.63 17.60
N TYR A 155 1.41 -18.57 16.56
CA TYR A 155 1.54 -17.40 15.71
C TYR A 155 0.18 -17.00 15.11
N ALA A 156 -0.15 -15.70 15.17
CA ALA A 156 -1.44 -15.15 14.75
C ALA A 156 -2.67 -15.72 15.49
N GLY A 157 -2.48 -16.45 16.61
CA GLY A 157 -3.55 -16.91 17.49
C GLY A 157 -4.09 -15.82 18.42
N ASP A 158 -4.87 -16.20 19.43
CA ASP A 158 -5.59 -15.27 20.32
C ASP A 158 -4.69 -14.30 21.12
N ASP A 159 -3.42 -14.64 21.28
CA ASP A 159 -2.42 -13.78 21.94
C ASP A 159 -1.80 -12.74 21.00
N TYR A 160 -2.03 -12.88 19.69
CA TYR A 160 -1.74 -11.89 18.67
C TYR A 160 -2.99 -11.06 18.38
N GLU A 161 -2.80 -9.87 17.83
CA GLU A 161 -3.89 -8.97 17.48
C GLU A 161 -4.86 -9.59 16.47
N GLN A 162 -4.33 -10.29 15.45
CA GLN A 162 -5.14 -10.89 14.39
C GLN A 162 -6.08 -11.98 14.92
N GLY A 163 -5.57 -12.92 15.72
CA GLY A 163 -6.38 -14.01 16.27
C GLY A 163 -7.35 -13.50 17.33
N ALA A 164 -6.90 -12.60 18.22
CA ALA A 164 -7.76 -11.97 19.21
C ALA A 164 -9.01 -11.33 18.56
N PHE A 165 -8.80 -10.64 17.43
CA PHE A 165 -9.87 -9.99 16.67
C PHE A 165 -10.86 -11.02 16.09
N VAL A 166 -10.36 -12.09 15.46
CA VAL A 166 -11.23 -13.15 14.92
C VAL A 166 -12.06 -13.80 16.03
N THR A 167 -11.41 -14.16 17.13
CA THR A 167 -12.02 -14.96 18.20
C THR A 167 -13.00 -14.17 19.05
N ASN A 168 -12.75 -12.88 19.29
CA ASN A 168 -13.52 -12.08 20.27
C ASN A 168 -14.31 -10.92 19.66
N ILE A 169 -13.90 -10.40 18.50
CA ILE A 169 -14.54 -9.22 17.89
C ILE A 169 -15.46 -9.66 16.75
N LEU A 170 -14.95 -10.46 15.80
CA LEU A 170 -15.77 -10.95 14.69
C LEU A 170 -16.85 -11.95 15.11
N SER A 171 -16.63 -12.69 16.19
CA SER A 171 -17.61 -13.62 16.76
C SER A 171 -18.68 -12.92 17.62
N ASN A 172 -18.46 -11.65 17.98
CA ASN A 172 -19.35 -10.90 18.85
C ASN A 172 -20.36 -10.09 18.03
N ASN A 173 -21.64 -10.45 18.14
CA ASN A 173 -22.74 -9.80 17.43
C ASN A 173 -22.88 -8.30 17.73
N GLN A 174 -22.38 -7.81 18.87
CA GLN A 174 -22.35 -6.38 19.17
C GLN A 174 -21.43 -5.62 18.21
N TYR A 175 -20.31 -6.22 17.79
CA TYR A 175 -19.30 -5.56 16.97
C TYR A 175 -19.35 -5.98 15.51
N SER A 176 -19.65 -7.25 15.22
CA SER A 176 -19.63 -7.80 13.86
C SER A 176 -20.61 -7.11 12.91
N ALA A 177 -21.72 -6.56 13.43
CA ALA A 177 -22.68 -5.76 12.66
C ALA A 177 -22.08 -4.45 12.09
N TYR A 178 -21.02 -3.93 12.72
CA TYR A 178 -20.34 -2.68 12.33
C TYR A 178 -19.05 -2.91 11.53
N ILE A 179 -18.74 -4.17 11.21
CA ILE A 179 -17.52 -4.55 10.50
C ILE A 179 -17.86 -5.08 9.12
N LYS A 180 -17.28 -4.46 8.08
CA LYS A 180 -17.40 -4.93 6.71
C LYS A 180 -16.18 -5.75 6.30
N THR A 181 -16.39 -7.05 6.06
CA THR A 181 -15.42 -7.84 5.31
C THR A 181 -15.61 -7.65 3.81
N VAL A 182 -14.55 -7.21 3.12
CA VAL A 182 -14.49 -7.13 1.65
C VAL A 182 -13.58 -8.24 1.09
N PRO A 183 -13.65 -8.54 -0.22
CA PRO A 183 -12.73 -9.51 -0.83
C PRO A 183 -11.27 -9.14 -0.61
N TYR A 184 -10.42 -10.13 -0.35
CA TYR A 184 -9.00 -9.90 -0.01
C TYR A 184 -8.25 -9.12 -1.09
N TYR A 185 -8.57 -9.32 -2.37
CA TYR A 185 -7.87 -8.67 -3.48
C TYR A 185 -8.06 -7.13 -3.53
N ILE A 186 -8.93 -6.57 -2.69
CA ILE A 186 -9.12 -5.11 -2.61
C ILE A 186 -8.07 -4.45 -1.71
N LEU A 187 -7.90 -4.93 -0.47
CA LEU A 187 -6.99 -4.31 0.52
C LEU A 187 -5.77 -5.20 0.88
N ASN A 188 -5.75 -6.44 0.43
CA ASN A 188 -4.79 -7.45 0.87
C ASN A 188 -4.44 -8.38 -0.29
N ASN A 189 -4.28 -7.80 -1.49
CA ASN A 189 -3.91 -8.57 -2.68
C ASN A 189 -2.46 -9.05 -2.54
N ASN A 190 -2.19 -10.34 -2.73
CA ASN A 190 -0.84 -10.90 -2.67
C ASN A 190 -0.12 -10.89 -4.03
N SER A 191 -0.76 -10.33 -5.05
CA SER A 191 -0.25 -10.22 -6.41
C SER A 191 -0.12 -8.76 -6.82
N CYS A 192 0.94 -8.46 -7.56
CA CYS A 192 1.20 -7.16 -8.17
C CYS A 192 0.83 -7.13 -9.65
N THR A 193 0.56 -8.30 -10.24
CA THR A 193 0.28 -8.46 -11.67
C THR A 193 -1.19 -8.79 -11.93
N GLU A 194 -1.88 -9.35 -10.94
CA GLU A 194 -3.33 -9.52 -10.97
C GLU A 194 -3.99 -8.16 -10.76
N ASN A 195 -4.05 -7.40 -11.83
CA ASN A 195 -4.73 -6.11 -11.83
C ASN A 195 -6.24 -6.35 -11.86
N THR A 196 -6.85 -6.42 -10.68
CA THR A 196 -8.26 -6.10 -10.58
C THR A 196 -8.37 -4.58 -10.54
N ASN A 197 -9.28 -4.00 -11.33
CA ASN A 197 -9.61 -2.57 -11.24
C ASN A 197 -10.17 -2.16 -9.87
N GLU A 198 -10.19 -3.07 -8.89
CA GLU A 198 -10.66 -2.89 -7.53
C GLU A 198 -9.52 -2.89 -6.50
N THR A 199 -8.32 -3.40 -6.82
CA THR A 199 -7.19 -3.40 -5.89
C THR A 199 -6.80 -1.98 -5.52
N ILE A 200 -6.69 -1.75 -4.21
CA ILE A 200 -6.21 -0.51 -3.59
C ILE A 200 -4.84 -0.76 -2.97
N VAL A 201 -4.69 -1.87 -2.24
CA VAL A 201 -3.46 -2.24 -1.54
C VAL A 201 -3.03 -3.65 -1.92
N THR A 202 -1.73 -3.77 -2.20
CA THR A 202 -1.02 -5.04 -2.34
C THR A 202 -0.19 -5.28 -1.08
N HIS A 203 -0.23 -6.50 -0.55
CA HIS A 203 0.40 -6.89 0.69
C HIS A 203 1.26 -8.15 0.49
N LEU A 204 2.58 -8.00 0.65
CA LEU A 204 3.55 -9.06 0.47
C LEU A 204 3.86 -9.74 1.81
N ALA A 205 2.84 -10.37 2.41
CA ALA A 205 2.93 -10.99 3.73
C ALA A 205 3.77 -12.28 3.76
N GLY A 206 4.51 -12.50 4.85
CA GLY A 206 5.15 -13.79 5.16
C GLY A 206 6.01 -14.35 4.01
N ARG A 207 5.64 -15.54 3.50
CA ARG A 207 6.36 -16.24 2.42
C ARG A 207 6.25 -15.55 1.05
N ILE A 208 5.38 -14.54 0.92
CA ILE A 208 5.24 -13.75 -0.31
C ILE A 208 6.37 -12.72 -0.47
N LYS A 209 7.16 -12.46 0.59
CA LYS A 209 8.43 -11.69 0.55
C LYS A 209 9.55 -12.42 -0.19
N ASP A 210 9.18 -13.20 -1.20
CA ASP A 210 10.10 -13.84 -2.11
C ASP A 210 10.77 -12.76 -3.00
N PRO A 211 12.11 -12.79 -3.16
CA PRO A 211 12.82 -11.79 -3.95
C PRO A 211 12.31 -11.64 -5.39
N ILE A 212 11.83 -12.71 -6.03
CA ILE A 212 11.31 -12.68 -7.41
C ILE A 212 9.97 -11.94 -7.44
N LYS A 213 9.09 -12.22 -6.48
CA LYS A 213 7.82 -11.49 -6.34
C LYS A 213 8.07 -10.02 -6.05
N ILE A 214 8.96 -9.69 -5.12
CA ILE A 214 9.36 -8.31 -4.83
C ILE A 214 9.86 -7.61 -6.09
N ALA A 215 10.77 -8.25 -6.85
CA ALA A 215 11.28 -7.69 -8.10
C ALA A 215 10.17 -7.47 -9.14
N THR A 216 9.21 -8.39 -9.24
CA THR A 216 8.05 -8.27 -10.13
C THR A 216 7.19 -7.08 -9.73
N CYS A 217 6.91 -6.91 -8.44
CA CYS A 217 6.16 -5.77 -7.91
C CYS A 217 6.90 -4.46 -8.17
N LYS A 218 8.21 -4.41 -7.94
CA LYS A 218 9.04 -3.23 -8.25
C LYS A 218 8.99 -2.89 -9.73
N ASN A 219 9.01 -3.87 -10.64
CA ASN A 219 8.89 -3.63 -12.07
C ASN A 219 7.52 -3.05 -12.45
N VAL A 220 6.43 -3.53 -11.82
CA VAL A 220 5.08 -2.97 -12.03
C VAL A 220 5.03 -1.52 -11.57
N LEU A 221 5.52 -1.22 -10.37
CA LEU A 221 5.58 0.14 -9.82
C LEU A 221 6.49 1.06 -10.66
N TYR A 222 7.63 0.56 -11.11
CA TYR A 222 8.53 1.31 -11.98
C TYR A 222 7.86 1.67 -13.31
N ASN A 223 7.16 0.72 -13.93
CA ASN A 223 6.42 0.96 -15.17
C ASN A 223 5.26 1.94 -14.96
N GLN A 224 4.62 1.94 -13.79
CA GLN A 224 3.59 2.94 -13.44
C GLN A 224 4.18 4.36 -13.41
N ASN A 225 5.35 4.53 -12.79
CA ASN A 225 5.95 5.86 -12.61
C ASN A 225 6.65 6.39 -13.87
N TYR A 226 7.30 5.52 -14.63
CA TYR A 226 8.19 5.94 -15.73
C TYR A 226 7.73 5.52 -17.12
N GLY A 227 6.70 4.67 -17.25
CA GLY A 227 6.27 4.14 -18.55
C GLY A 227 5.93 5.25 -19.56
N ILE A 228 5.26 6.30 -19.11
CA ILE A 228 4.93 7.47 -19.95
C ILE A 228 6.19 8.26 -20.33
N ILE A 229 7.13 8.45 -19.40
CA ILE A 229 8.38 9.17 -19.66
C ILE A 229 9.21 8.42 -20.73
N TYR A 230 9.36 7.11 -20.59
CA TYR A 230 10.03 6.29 -21.60
C TYR A 230 9.32 6.34 -22.95
N PHE A 231 7.99 6.28 -22.96
CA PHE A 231 7.22 6.44 -24.18
C PHE A 231 7.47 7.79 -24.85
N ILE A 232 7.49 8.89 -24.08
CA ILE A 232 7.79 10.24 -24.58
C ILE A 232 9.23 10.32 -25.11
N ILE A 233 10.22 9.77 -24.40
CA ILE A 233 11.61 9.72 -24.84
C ILE A 233 11.73 8.94 -26.14
N CYS A 234 11.10 7.77 -26.25
CA CYS A 234 11.08 6.97 -27.46
C CYS A 234 10.44 7.72 -28.63
N LEU A 235 9.34 8.44 -28.40
CA LEU A 235 8.68 9.27 -29.42
C LEU A 235 9.60 10.41 -29.88
N PHE A 236 10.30 11.06 -28.95
CA PHE A 236 11.27 12.10 -29.25
C PHE A 236 12.46 11.57 -30.06
N LEU A 237 13.01 10.42 -29.67
CA LEU A 237 14.10 9.77 -30.41
C LEU A 237 13.66 9.35 -31.82
N LEU A 238 12.43 8.85 -31.98
CA LEU A 238 11.85 8.52 -33.28
C LEU A 238 11.73 9.76 -34.17
N LEU A 239 11.24 10.88 -33.62
CA LEU A 239 11.17 12.16 -34.32
C LEU A 239 12.56 12.64 -34.76
N LEU A 240 13.57 12.52 -33.89
CA LEU A 240 14.96 12.87 -34.19
C LEU A 240 15.50 12.06 -35.38
N ILE A 241 15.23 10.74 -35.41
CA ILE A 241 15.63 9.86 -36.51
C ILE A 241 14.96 10.29 -37.82
N VAL A 242 13.67 10.60 -37.80
CA VAL A 242 12.93 11.08 -38.98
C VAL A 242 13.53 12.40 -39.51
N LEU A 243 13.85 13.34 -38.62
CA LEU A 243 14.50 14.61 -38.98
C LEU A 243 15.89 14.39 -39.59
N LEU A 244 16.70 13.50 -39.02
CA LEU A 244 18.02 13.14 -39.55
C LEU A 244 17.92 12.50 -40.94
N CYS A 245 16.99 11.57 -41.14
CA CYS A 245 16.72 10.96 -42.45
C CYS A 245 16.24 11.98 -43.49
N TYR A 246 15.37 12.91 -43.09
CA TYR A 246 14.92 13.98 -43.97
C TYR A 246 16.07 14.92 -44.39
N CYS A 247 16.89 15.35 -43.43
CA CYS A 247 18.08 16.16 -43.68
C CYS A 247 19.09 15.44 -44.58
N TYR A 248 19.32 14.15 -44.35
CA TYR A 248 20.19 13.32 -45.18
C TYR A 248 19.65 13.21 -46.61
N SER A 249 18.36 12.92 -46.79
CA SER A 249 17.70 12.86 -48.10
C SER A 249 17.80 14.20 -48.85
N LYS A 250 17.58 15.32 -48.17
CA LYS A 250 17.70 16.67 -48.76
C LYS A 250 19.14 16.96 -49.19
N LYS A 251 20.13 16.56 -48.38
CA LYS A 251 21.57 16.68 -48.72
C LYS A 251 21.92 15.80 -49.91
N MET A 252 21.45 14.55 -49.95
CA MET A 252 21.65 13.62 -51.07
C MET A 252 21.03 14.14 -52.37
N LYS A 253 19.80 14.67 -52.34
CA LYS A 253 19.17 15.33 -53.51
C LYS A 253 20.03 16.47 -54.04
N LYS A 254 20.63 17.29 -53.16
CA LYS A 254 21.54 18.37 -53.55
C LYS A 254 22.84 17.84 -54.20
N TYR A 255 23.38 16.73 -53.71
CA TYR A 255 24.56 16.08 -54.31
C TYR A 255 24.25 15.47 -55.69
N ILE A 256 23.14 14.72 -55.82
CA ILE A 256 22.70 14.13 -57.09
C ILE A 256 22.47 15.23 -58.13
N HIS A 257 21.84 16.34 -57.75
CA HIS A 257 21.65 17.48 -58.66
C HIS A 257 22.98 18.08 -59.14
N LYS A 258 23.96 18.26 -58.23
CA LYS A 258 25.31 18.73 -58.62
C LYS A 258 26.02 17.78 -59.59
N LEU A 259 25.95 16.46 -59.34
CA LEU A 259 26.51 15.44 -60.23
C LEU A 259 25.85 15.48 -61.61
N TYR A 260 24.52 15.57 -61.67
CA TYR A 260 23.78 15.68 -62.92
C TYR A 260 24.18 16.93 -63.73
N VAL A 261 24.28 18.09 -63.08
CA VAL A 261 24.73 19.34 -63.73
C VAL A 261 26.19 19.22 -64.23
N PHE A 262 27.07 18.56 -63.47
CA PHE A 262 28.45 18.32 -63.88
C PHE A 262 28.54 17.42 -65.12
N TYR A 263 27.80 16.30 -65.14
CA TYR A 263 27.78 15.41 -66.31
C TYR A 263 27.21 16.10 -67.55
N LYS A 264 26.13 16.88 -67.41
CA LYS A 264 25.51 17.60 -68.54
C LYS A 264 26.41 18.68 -69.15
N LYS A 265 27.36 19.23 -68.39
CA LYS A 265 28.34 20.21 -68.90
C LYS A 265 29.52 19.58 -69.63
N ASN A 266 29.80 18.30 -69.38
CA ASN A 266 30.97 17.60 -69.91
C ASN A 266 30.61 16.51 -70.94
N ALA A 267 29.34 16.41 -71.33
CA ALA A 267 28.83 15.60 -72.42
C ALA A 267 28.44 16.52 -73.58
#